data_AF-A0A6V7I0J3-F1
#
_entry.id   AF-A0A6V7I0J3-F1
#
_cell.length_a   1.000
_cell.length_b   1.000
_cell.length_c   1.000
_cell.angle_alpha   90.00
_cell.angle_beta   90.00
_cell.angle_gamma   90.00
#
_symmetry.space_group_name_H-M   'P 1'
#
loop_
_entity.id
_entity.type
_entity.pdbx_description
1 polymer ?
#
loop_
_entity_poly.entity_id
_entity_poly.type
_entity_poly.pdbx_seq_one_letter_code
_entity_poly.pdbx_strand_id
1 'polypeptide(L)'
;VRFVMDDTTTLADLLELNLHECEDEVKNIVDKAVKEMSMEKYLRELNSTWSAMEFELELHQRTGATLLRASEELIETLEENQ
;
A
#
# COMPACT_ATOMS: atom_id res chain seq x y z
N VAL A 1 -3.45 -30.56 -4.17
CA VAL A 1 -4.20 -31.32 -5.21
C VAL A 1 -3.23 -31.63 -6.33
N ARG A 2 -2.95 -32.90 -6.64
CA ARG A 2 -2.00 -33.29 -7.69
C ARG A 2 -2.83 -33.80 -8.87
N PHE A 3 -2.97 -32.98 -9.90
CA PHE A 3 -3.79 -33.29 -11.07
C PHE A 3 -2.98 -34.14 -12.05
N VAL A 4 -3.52 -35.29 -12.45
CA VAL A 4 -2.93 -36.20 -13.43
C VAL A 4 -3.97 -36.37 -14.54
N MET A 5 -3.68 -35.82 -15.73
CA MET A 5 -4.49 -36.07 -16.93
C MET A 5 -4.22 -37.49 -17.41
N ASP A 6 -5.27 -38.29 -17.58
CA ASP A 6 -5.24 -39.64 -18.16
C ASP A 6 -6.18 -39.70 -19.37
N ASP A 7 -6.04 -40.69 -20.25
CA ASP A 7 -6.74 -40.81 -21.53
C ASP A 7 -8.27 -40.97 -21.41
N THR A 8 -8.79 -41.08 -20.18
CA THR A 8 -10.22 -41.11 -19.85
C THR A 8 -10.80 -39.76 -19.44
N THR A 9 -10.00 -38.70 -19.28
CA THR A 9 -10.53 -37.38 -18.87
C THR A 9 -11.38 -36.79 -20.00
N THR A 10 -12.68 -36.64 -19.74
CA THR A 10 -13.61 -36.05 -20.71
C THR A 10 -13.65 -34.53 -20.57
N LEU A 11 -14.09 -33.82 -21.62
CA LEU A 11 -14.26 -32.36 -21.59
C LEU A 11 -15.18 -31.89 -20.45
N ALA A 12 -16.13 -32.74 -20.04
CA ALA A 12 -17.02 -32.50 -18.91
C ALA A 12 -16.25 -32.47 -17.58
N ASP A 13 -15.35 -33.44 -17.33
CA ASP A 13 -14.50 -33.48 -16.12
C ASP A 13 -13.54 -32.27 -16.07
N LEU A 14 -13.14 -31.78 -17.25
CA LEU A 14 -12.28 -30.61 -17.39
C LEU A 14 -13.03 -29.28 -17.16
N LEU A 15 -14.33 -29.24 -17.51
CA LEU A 15 -15.22 -28.14 -17.20
C LEU A 15 -15.58 -28.11 -15.70
N GLU A 16 -15.77 -29.28 -15.08
CA GLU A 16 -16.14 -29.46 -13.67
C GLU A 16 -15.03 -29.06 -12.69
N LEU A 17 -13.79 -29.01 -13.17
CA LEU A 17 -12.64 -28.46 -12.44
C LEU A 17 -12.69 -26.94 -12.30
N ASN A 18 -13.65 -26.27 -12.94
CA ASN A 18 -13.86 -24.82 -12.89
C ASN A 18 -12.54 -24.03 -13.03
N LEU A 19 -11.66 -24.51 -13.92
CA LEU A 19 -10.37 -23.85 -14.21
C LEU A 19 -10.53 -22.40 -14.68
N HIS A 20 -11.69 -22.08 -15.27
CA HIS A 20 -12.11 -20.72 -15.62
C HIS A 20 -12.51 -19.88 -14.39
N GLU A 21 -13.09 -20.47 -13.35
CA GLU A 21 -13.34 -19.76 -12.07
C GLU A 21 -12.02 -19.49 -11.35
N CYS A 22 -11.08 -20.44 -11.35
CA CYS A 22 -9.76 -20.24 -10.77
C CYS A 22 -8.95 -19.16 -11.50
N GLU A 23 -9.08 -19.04 -12.82
CA GLU A 23 -8.42 -17.96 -13.59
C GLU A 23 -8.93 -16.59 -13.15
N ASP A 24 -10.25 -16.41 -13.06
CA ASP A 24 -10.86 -15.15 -12.65
C ASP A 24 -10.60 -14.82 -11.16
N GLU A 25 -10.64 -15.81 -10.27
CA GLU A 25 -10.31 -15.62 -8.86
C GLU A 25 -8.85 -15.27 -8.65
N VAL A 26 -7.92 -15.99 -9.29
CA VAL A 26 -6.49 -15.71 -9.20
C VAL A 26 -6.19 -14.32 -9.77
N LYS A 27 -6.79 -13.96 -10.90
CA LYS A 27 -6.65 -12.62 -11.49
C LYS A 27 -7.18 -11.53 -10.55
N ASN A 28 -8.34 -11.73 -9.93
CA ASN A 28 -8.90 -10.81 -8.94
C ASN A 28 -8.00 -10.68 -7.70
N ILE A 29 -7.41 -11.78 -7.22
CA ILE A 29 -6.48 -11.76 -6.08
C ILE A 29 -5.19 -11.01 -6.46
N VAL A 30 -4.64 -11.26 -7.65
CA VAL A 30 -3.45 -10.58 -8.15
C VAL A 30 -3.72 -9.08 -8.31
N ASP A 31 -4.84 -8.68 -8.90
CA ASP A 31 -5.21 -7.28 -9.05
C ASP A 31 -5.39 -6.58 -7.70
N LYS A 32 -5.97 -7.26 -6.70
CA LYS A 32 -6.04 -6.76 -5.32
C LYS A 32 -4.66 -6.63 -4.69
N ALA A 33 -3.82 -7.65 -4.80
CA ALA A 33 -2.47 -7.65 -4.24
C ALA A 33 -1.60 -6.55 -4.86
N VAL A 34 -1.73 -6.28 -6.16
CA VAL A 34 -1.02 -5.19 -6.83
C VAL A 34 -1.47 -3.82 -6.31
N LYS A 35 -2.78 -3.63 -6.10
CA LYS A 35 -3.31 -2.40 -5.50
C LYS A 35 -2.85 -2.24 -4.05
N GLU A 36 -2.91 -3.31 -3.26
CA GLU A 36 -2.44 -3.32 -1.87
C GLU A 36 -0.94 -3.03 -1.79
N MET A 37 -0.12 -3.61 -2.66
CA MET A 37 1.32 -3.33 -2.74
C MET A 37 1.59 -1.86 -3.08
N SER A 38 0.80 -1.28 -3.99
CA SER A 38 0.95 0.13 -4.38
C SER A 38 0.57 1.06 -3.22
N MET A 39 -0.50 0.73 -2.50
CA MET A 39 -0.94 1.45 -1.31
C MET A 39 0.10 1.32 -0.18
N GLU A 40 0.65 0.12 0.04
CA GLU A 40 1.67 -0.11 1.06
C GLU A 40 2.95 0.66 0.76
N LYS A 41 3.33 0.77 -0.53
CA LYS A 41 4.46 1.60 -0.95
C LYS A 41 4.23 3.07 -0.60
N TYR A 42 3.05 3.61 -0.93
CA TYR A 42 2.69 4.99 -0.59
C TYR A 42 2.71 5.23 0.93
N LEU A 43 2.14 4.31 1.72
CA LEU A 43 2.16 4.40 3.18
C LEU A 43 3.58 4.32 3.76
N ARG A 44 4.48 3.53 3.17
CA ARG A 44 5.89 3.49 3.58
C ARG A 44 6.62 4.78 3.27
N GLU A 45 6.39 5.36 2.10
CA GLU A 45 6.96 6.67 1.73
C GLU A 45 6.47 7.75 2.70
N LEU A 46 5.16 7.79 2.95
CA LEU A 46 4.54 8.67 3.94
C LEU A 46 5.20 8.49 5.31
N ASN A 47 5.28 7.26 5.82
CA ASN A 47 5.92 6.98 7.10
C ASN A 47 7.39 7.41 7.14
N SER A 48 8.14 7.21 6.05
CA SER A 48 9.53 7.66 5.95
C SER A 48 9.67 9.17 6.04
N THR A 49 8.80 9.91 5.33
CA THR A 49 8.78 11.38 5.34
C THR A 49 8.43 11.90 6.74
N TRP A 50 7.35 11.41 7.35
CA TRP A 50 6.91 11.88 8.67
C TRP A 50 7.80 11.42 9.83
N SER A 51 8.49 10.28 9.70
CA SER A 51 9.42 9.81 10.74
C SER A 51 10.64 10.74 10.91
N ALA A 52 11.01 11.48 9.86
CA ALA A 52 12.14 12.39 9.87
C ALA A 52 11.72 13.87 10.07
N MET A 53 10.42 14.17 10.00
CA MET A 53 9.92 15.53 10.19
C MET A 53 9.85 15.90 11.66
N GLU A 54 10.51 17.00 12.01
CA GLU A 54 10.50 17.59 13.34
C GLU A 54 10.05 19.04 13.27
N PHE A 55 9.38 19.52 14.32
CA PHE A 55 9.06 20.93 14.47
C PHE A 55 10.29 21.71 14.87
N GLU A 56 10.43 22.92 14.32
CA GLU A 56 11.50 23.83 14.72
C GLU A 56 11.20 24.40 16.12
N LEU A 57 12.25 24.55 16.93
CA LEU A 57 12.15 25.15 18.25
C LEU A 57 12.73 26.55 18.22
N GLU A 58 11.89 27.56 18.44
CA GLU A 58 12.29 28.96 18.47
C GLU A 58 12.16 29.54 19.89
N LEU A 59 13.19 30.22 20.37
CA LEU A 59 13.17 30.88 21.67
C LEU A 59 12.51 32.24 21.58
N HIS A 60 11.41 32.42 22.31
CA HIS A 60 10.72 33.70 22.36
C HIS A 60 11.55 34.73 23.14
N GLN A 61 12.09 35.72 22.43
CA GLN A 61 13.09 36.69 22.95
C GLN A 61 12.65 37.47 24.19
N ARG A 62 11.34 37.64 24.41
CA ARG A 62 10.80 38.42 25.55
C ARG A 62 10.49 37.59 26.80
N THR A 63 10.20 36.30 26.66
CA THR A 63 9.76 35.44 27.78
C THR A 63 10.67 34.24 28.01
N GLY A 64 11.65 33.99 27.12
CA GLY A 64 12.53 32.83 27.18
C GLY A 64 11.80 31.49 26.98
N ALA A 65 10.54 31.51 26.52
CA ALA A 65 9.76 30.32 26.28
C ALA A 65 10.13 29.69 24.92
N THR A 66 10.26 28.37 24.87
CA THR A 66 10.44 27.62 23.63
C THR A 66 9.10 27.49 22.91
N LEU A 67 9.03 28.03 21.70
CA LEU A 67 7.89 27.92 20.80
C LEU A 67 8.18 26.86 19.75
N LEU A 68 7.17 26.04 19.46
CA LEU A 68 7.19 25.12 18.32
C LEU A 68 6.75 25.90 17.08
N ARG A 69 7.59 25.89 16.04
CA ARG A 69 7.31 26.45 14.72
C ARG A 69 7.25 25.31 13.72
N ALA A 70 6.16 25.24 12.97
CA ALA A 70 6.11 24.43 11.76
C ALA A 70 6.85 25.21 10.66
N SER A 71 7.84 24.58 10.03
CA SER A 71 8.48 25.16 8.85
C SER A 71 7.50 25.20 7.67
N GLU A 72 7.71 26.11 6.73
CA GLU A 72 6.89 26.21 5.51
C GLU A 72 6.97 24.91 4.68
N GLU A 73 8.14 24.30 4.62
CA GLU A 73 8.39 22.99 4.02
C GLU A 73 7.57 21.86 4.67
N LEU A 74 7.42 21.88 6.00
CA LEU A 74 6.60 20.89 6.72
C LEU A 74 5.12 21.05 6.36
N ILE A 75 4.65 22.29 6.20
CA ILE A 75 3.26 22.60 5.83
C ILE A 75 3.00 22.20 4.37
N GLU A 76 3.91 22.53 3.44
CA GLU A 76 3.79 22.17 2.02
C GLU A 76 3.77 20.63 1.85
N THR A 77 4.67 19.92 2.52
CA THR A 77 4.69 18.45 2.51
C THR A 77 3.42 17.85 3.14
N LEU A 78 2.83 18.52 4.16
CA LEU A 78 1.54 18.10 4.72
C LEU A 78 0.43 18.21 3.68
N GLU A 79 0.37 19.31 2.94
CA GLU A 79 -0.64 19.55 1.91
C GLU A 79 -0.48 18.61 0.70
N GLU A 80 0.75 18.28 0.29
CA GLU A 80 0.99 17.31 -0.80
C GLU A 80 0.61 15.86 -0.43
N ASN A 81 0.58 15.53 0.86
CA ASN A 81 0.26 14.18 1.35
C ASN A 81 -1.22 14.00 1.78
N GLN A 82 -2.10 14.99 1.57
CA GLN A 82 -3.55 14.91 1.81
C GLN A 82 -4.34 14.34 0.62
#